data_AF-A0AA43IR47-F1
#
_entry.id   AF-A0AA43IR47-F1
#
_cell.length_a   1.000
_cell.length_b   1.000
_cell.length_c   1.000
_cell.angle_alpha   90.00
_cell.angle_beta   90.00
_cell.angle_gamma   90.00
#
_symmetry.space_group_name_H-M   'P 1'
#
loop_
_entity.id
_entity.type
_entity.pdbx_description
1 polymer ?
#
loop_
_entity_poly.entity_id
_entity_poly.type
_entity_poly.pdbx_seq_one_letter_code
_entity_poly.pdbx_strand_id
1 'polypeptide(L)'
;MTQAAAAAMQEKSVTAPRKAKQERRVLTLDERLEQKLATARKYRGTVAFFKTHRSLLSADEHRLDARTALMRAERRLAELSRTIRSLRSAIREREAHRRAAASPKAAICDVFGQYCREAVAVAWCESRLTTTAQNGQYLGLFQMGSSERRLFGHGPTAMAQAEAAHAYFVGSGRDWSPWSCKPGYAM
;
A
#
# COMPACT_ATOMS: atom_id res chain seq x y z
N MET A 1 54.14 48.27 -50.12
CA MET A 1 52.77 47.90 -50.52
C MET A 1 52.61 46.41 -50.26
N THR A 2 51.61 45.80 -49.63
CA THR A 2 50.48 46.18 -48.76
C THR A 2 49.90 44.84 -48.28
N GLN A 3 49.69 44.62 -46.96
CA GLN A 3 48.72 43.67 -46.32
C GLN A 3 48.84 42.14 -46.64
N ALA A 4 48.23 41.18 -45.94
CA ALA A 4 47.76 40.90 -44.57
C ALA A 4 47.23 39.43 -44.55
N ALA A 5 46.82 38.93 -43.37
CA ALA A 5 46.08 37.68 -43.06
C ALA A 5 46.93 36.41 -42.79
N ALA A 6 47.04 35.86 -41.57
CA ALA A 6 46.08 35.36 -40.57
C ALA A 6 45.77 33.85 -40.69
N ALA A 7 46.26 33.11 -39.67
CA ALA A 7 45.70 31.97 -38.93
C ALA A 7 45.12 30.71 -39.65
N ALA A 8 45.62 29.54 -39.25
CA ALA A 8 44.78 28.34 -38.97
C ALA A 8 45.55 27.28 -38.14
N MET A 9 45.45 27.36 -36.81
CA MET A 9 45.60 26.21 -35.93
C MET A 9 44.21 25.60 -35.72
N GLN A 10 44.03 24.32 -36.08
CA GLN A 10 42.83 23.56 -35.73
C GLN A 10 43.17 22.61 -34.58
N GLU A 11 42.94 23.11 -33.35
CA GLU A 11 42.77 22.26 -32.18
C GLU A 11 41.46 21.49 -32.29
N LYS A 12 41.56 20.17 -32.20
CA LYS A 12 40.41 19.27 -32.06
C LYS A 12 39.69 19.57 -30.75
N SER A 13 38.54 20.22 -30.84
CA SER A 13 37.63 20.42 -29.72
C SER A 13 37.04 19.07 -29.26
N VAL A 14 37.59 18.55 -28.17
CA VAL A 14 36.99 17.43 -27.43
C VAL A 14 35.70 17.96 -26.79
N THR A 15 34.58 17.58 -27.38
CA THR A 15 33.25 17.95 -26.89
C THR A 15 32.97 17.18 -25.60
N ALA A 16 32.85 17.90 -24.48
CA ALA A 16 32.49 17.33 -23.18
C ALA A 16 31.11 16.64 -23.22
N PRO A 17 30.89 15.53 -22.48
CA PRO A 17 29.61 14.85 -22.48
C PRO A 17 28.57 15.73 -21.77
N ARG A 18 27.52 16.09 -22.52
CA ARG A 18 26.31 16.73 -22.02
C ARG A 18 25.72 15.88 -20.88
N LYS A 19 25.71 16.44 -19.67
CA LYS A 19 25.00 15.89 -18.51
C LYS A 19 23.53 15.67 -18.87
N ALA A 20 23.13 14.42 -19.05
CA ALA A 20 21.74 14.03 -19.16
C ALA A 20 21.01 14.43 -17.87
N LYS A 21 20.08 15.38 -18.01
CA LYS A 21 19.19 15.84 -16.94
C LYS A 21 18.24 14.69 -16.60
N GLN A 22 18.63 13.84 -15.66
CA GLN A 22 17.75 12.81 -15.10
C GLN A 22 16.49 13.48 -14.54
N GLU A 23 15.36 13.33 -15.23
CA GLU A 23 14.05 13.65 -14.68
C GLU A 23 13.85 12.81 -13.41
N ARG A 24 13.81 13.48 -12.26
CA ARG A 24 13.59 12.82 -10.97
C ARG A 24 12.17 12.26 -10.94
N ARG A 25 12.02 10.97 -11.23
CA ARG A 25 10.78 10.21 -11.04
C ARG A 25 10.31 10.39 -9.58
N VAL A 26 9.07 10.86 -9.40
CA VAL A 26 8.43 10.93 -8.08
C VAL A 26 8.05 9.51 -7.66
N LEU A 27 8.64 9.03 -6.56
CA LEU A 27 8.35 7.72 -6.02
C LEU A 27 6.98 7.69 -5.34
N THR A 28 6.24 6.61 -5.56
CA THR A 28 5.00 6.30 -4.83
C THR A 28 5.27 6.07 -3.34
N LEU A 29 4.21 6.11 -2.50
CA LEU A 29 4.36 5.84 -1.06
C LEU A 29 4.94 4.46 -0.78
N ASP A 30 4.53 3.46 -1.56
CA ASP A 30 4.95 2.06 -1.43
C ASP A 30 6.44 1.91 -1.81
N GLU A 31 6.86 2.45 -2.96
CA GLU A 31 8.28 2.47 -3.36
C GLU A 31 9.16 3.21 -2.34
N ARG A 32 8.66 4.33 -1.79
CA ARG A 32 9.36 5.06 -0.71
C ARG A 32 9.50 4.21 0.54
N LEU A 33 8.46 3.48 0.93
CA LEU A 33 8.49 2.60 2.10
C LEU A 33 9.52 1.48 1.91
N GLU A 34 9.52 0.82 0.75
CA GLU A 34 10.48 -0.22 0.40
C GLU A 34 11.92 0.29 0.45
N GLN A 35 12.18 1.46 -0.15
CA GLN A 35 13.51 2.08 -0.12
C GLN A 35 13.97 2.37 1.32
N LYS A 36 13.07 2.88 2.17
CA LYS A 36 13.39 3.15 3.59
C LYS A 36 13.61 1.87 4.38
N LEU A 37 12.83 0.82 4.13
CA LEU A 37 13.02 -0.50 4.74
C LEU A 37 14.37 -1.12 4.34
N ALA A 38 14.74 -1.06 3.06
CA ALA A 38 16.03 -1.53 2.59
C ALA A 38 17.19 -0.79 3.25
N THR A 39 17.08 0.54 3.34
CA THR A 39 18.08 1.38 4.03
C THR A 39 18.16 1.03 5.53
N ALA A 40 17.02 0.82 6.19
CA ALA A 40 16.99 0.45 7.60
C ALA A 40 17.64 -0.93 7.85
N ARG A 41 17.45 -1.89 6.92
CA ARG A 41 18.14 -3.20 6.99
C ARG A 41 19.66 -3.04 6.97
N LYS A 42 20.20 -2.17 6.10
CA LYS A 42 21.64 -1.88 6.04
C LYS A 42 22.18 -1.37 7.38
N TYR A 43 21.54 -0.37 7.98
CA TYR A 43 21.98 0.18 9.27
C TYR A 43 21.80 -0.79 10.44
N ARG A 44 20.74 -1.62 10.44
CA ARG A 44 20.61 -2.72 11.41
C ARG A 44 21.78 -3.70 11.32
N GLY A 45 22.21 -4.02 10.10
CA GLY A 45 23.40 -4.84 9.87
C GLY A 45 24.66 -4.20 10.47
N THR A 46 24.88 -2.91 10.26
CA THR A 46 26.02 -2.18 10.88
C THR A 46 25.98 -2.21 12.41
N VAL A 47 24.81 -1.98 13.01
CA VAL A 47 24.65 -2.05 14.47
C VAL A 47 24.92 -3.47 14.98
N ALA A 48 24.39 -4.49 14.31
CA ALA A 48 24.62 -5.89 14.67
C ALA A 48 26.09 -6.29 14.55
N PHE A 49 26.78 -5.81 13.51
CA PHE A 49 28.22 -6.02 13.32
C PHE A 49 29.02 -5.53 14.53
N PHE A 50 28.84 -4.27 14.96
CA PHE A 50 29.56 -3.73 16.12
C PHE A 50 29.14 -4.35 17.45
N LYS A 51 27.88 -4.79 17.58
CA LYS A 51 27.43 -5.56 18.75
C LYS A 51 28.13 -6.91 18.87
N THR A 52 28.46 -7.54 17.74
CA THR A 52 29.18 -8.81 17.66
C THR A 52 30.68 -8.61 17.84
N HIS A 53 31.25 -7.59 17.19
CA HIS A 53 32.68 -7.29 17.20
C HIS A 53 33.02 -6.17 18.20
N ARG A 54 32.69 -6.38 19.48
CA ARG A 54 32.88 -5.36 20.52
C ARG A 54 34.34 -4.98 20.75
N SER A 55 35.29 -5.87 20.43
CA SER A 55 36.71 -5.59 20.51
C SER A 55 37.13 -4.39 19.66
N LEU A 56 36.47 -4.16 18.51
CA LEU A 56 36.70 -2.98 17.66
C LEU A 56 36.28 -1.67 18.33
N LEU A 57 35.39 -1.73 19.33
CA LEU A 57 34.96 -0.57 20.11
C LEU A 57 35.88 -0.26 21.30
N SER A 58 36.81 -1.17 21.62
CA SER A 58 37.79 -1.03 22.69
C SER A 58 39.24 -0.88 22.21
N ALA A 59 39.58 -1.40 21.03
CA ALA A 59 40.93 -1.31 20.46
C ALA A 59 41.29 0.13 20.07
N ASP A 60 42.40 0.66 20.60
CA ASP A 60 42.77 2.07 20.46
C ASP A 60 42.93 2.52 19.00
N GLU A 61 43.40 1.64 18.12
CA GLU A 61 43.65 1.93 16.69
C GLU A 61 42.38 2.34 15.92
N HIS A 62 41.21 1.81 16.29
CA HIS A 62 39.95 2.01 15.55
C HIS A 62 38.78 2.48 16.41
N ARG A 63 38.99 2.68 17.72
CA ARG A 63 37.93 2.97 18.69
C ARG A 63 37.09 4.18 18.33
N LEU A 64 37.73 5.28 17.91
CA LEU A 64 37.02 6.53 17.59
C LEU A 64 36.11 6.36 16.36
N ASP A 65 36.64 5.74 15.30
CA ASP A 65 35.92 5.52 14.05
C ASP A 65 34.78 4.52 14.23
N ALA A 66 35.03 3.40 14.95
CA ALA A 66 34.03 2.39 15.22
C ALA A 66 32.86 2.95 16.05
N ARG A 67 33.14 3.75 17.09
CA ARG A 67 32.11 4.43 17.89
C ARG A 67 31.33 5.44 17.07
N THR A 68 32.01 6.24 16.25
CA THR A 68 31.36 7.24 15.38
C THR A 68 30.44 6.57 14.35
N ALA A 69 30.91 5.49 13.73
CA ALA A 69 30.12 4.70 12.78
C ALA A 69 28.89 4.06 13.45
N LEU A 70 29.05 3.50 14.65
CA LEU A 70 27.94 2.93 15.42
C LEU A 70 26.90 4.00 15.78
N MET A 71 27.31 5.12 16.38
CA MET A 71 26.40 6.22 16.73
C MET A 71 25.65 6.75 15.50
N ARG A 72 26.35 6.89 14.36
CA ARG A 72 25.73 7.31 13.10
C ARG A 72 24.68 6.31 12.62
N ALA A 73 24.99 5.02 12.68
CA ALA A 73 24.06 3.96 12.29
C ALA A 73 22.81 3.93 13.19
N GLU A 74 22.98 4.07 14.50
CA GLU A 74 21.88 4.11 15.46
C GLU A 74 20.98 5.33 15.25
N ARG A 75 21.56 6.53 15.12
CA ARG A 75 20.81 7.77 14.83
C ARG A 75 20.03 7.65 13.53
N ARG A 76 20.66 7.15 12.47
CA ARG A 76 20.00 6.93 11.17
C ARG A 76 18.87 5.91 11.28
N LEU A 77 19.05 4.85 12.05
CA LEU A 77 18.00 3.85 12.26
C LEU A 77 16.79 4.43 13.01
N ALA A 78 17.01 5.29 14.00
CA ALA A 78 15.94 5.99 14.72
C ALA A 78 15.16 6.96 13.83
N GLU A 79 15.86 7.72 12.97
CA GLU A 79 15.24 8.57 11.95
C GLU A 79 14.40 7.75 10.95
N LEU A 80 14.97 6.68 10.38
CA LEU A 80 14.29 5.82 9.42
C LEU A 80 13.07 5.15 10.03
N SER A 81 13.13 4.73 11.29
CA SER A 81 12.00 4.09 11.98
C SER A 81 10.79 5.03 12.11
N ARG A 82 11.03 6.32 12.38
CA ARG A 82 9.96 7.34 12.39
C ARG A 82 9.36 7.54 11.00
N THR A 83 10.19 7.64 9.97
CA THR A 83 9.72 7.76 8.57
C THR A 83 8.92 6.53 8.12
N ILE A 84 9.40 5.32 8.41
CA ILE A 84 8.70 4.06 8.09
C ILE A 84 7.32 4.02 8.76
N ARG A 85 7.23 4.43 10.03
CA ARG A 85 5.95 4.50 10.74
C ARG A 85 4.97 5.46 10.08
N SER A 86 5.43 6.66 9.71
CA SER A 86 4.62 7.66 9.00
C SER A 86 4.14 7.16 7.64
N LEU A 87 5.03 6.58 6.83
CA LEU A 87 4.67 6.02 5.52
C LEU A 87 3.64 4.91 5.64
N ARG A 88 3.79 4.01 6.61
CA ARG A 88 2.80 2.96 6.90
C ARG A 88 1.45 3.54 7.31
N SER A 89 1.42 4.64 8.08
CA SER A 89 0.15 5.31 8.43
C SER A 89 -0.53 5.88 7.20
N ALA A 90 0.22 6.60 6.37
CA ALA A 90 -0.31 7.21 5.15
C ALA A 90 -0.87 6.16 4.17
N ILE A 91 -0.20 5.00 4.04
CA ILE A 91 -0.71 3.90 3.21
C ILE A 91 -2.03 3.36 3.79
N ARG A 92 -2.10 3.10 5.10
CA ARG A 92 -3.34 2.63 5.74
C ARG A 92 -4.48 3.63 5.61
N GLU A 93 -4.21 4.92 5.79
CA GLU A 93 -5.21 5.98 5.64
C GLU A 93 -5.73 6.06 4.20
N ARG A 94 -4.83 5.99 3.20
CA ARG A 94 -5.18 5.91 1.78
C ARG A 94 -6.07 4.70 1.49
N GLU A 95 -5.70 3.53 2.00
CA GLU A 95 -6.49 2.30 1.84
C GLU A 95 -7.85 2.40 2.52
N ALA A 96 -7.91 2.90 3.75
CA ALA A 96 -9.17 3.11 4.48
C ALA A 96 -10.09 4.07 3.70
N HIS A 97 -9.54 5.17 3.17
CA HIS A 97 -10.30 6.10 2.34
C HIS A 97 -10.81 5.44 1.05
N ARG A 98 -9.96 4.69 0.34
CA ARG A 98 -10.36 3.93 -0.84
C ARG A 98 -11.49 2.95 -0.53
N ARG A 99 -11.41 2.24 0.60
CA ARG A 99 -12.44 1.27 1.03
C ARG A 99 -13.73 1.95 1.43
N ALA A 100 -13.68 3.10 2.11
CA ALA A 100 -14.85 3.88 2.48
C ALA A 100 -15.56 4.47 1.26
N ALA A 101 -14.80 4.89 0.24
CA ALA A 101 -15.30 5.45 -1.02
C ALA A 101 -15.60 4.40 -2.09
N ALA A 102 -15.41 3.10 -1.80
CA ALA A 102 -15.63 2.05 -2.78
C ALA A 102 -17.10 2.01 -3.21
N SER A 103 -17.34 1.95 -4.52
CA SER A 103 -18.69 1.73 -5.04
C SER A 103 -19.20 0.35 -4.59
N PRO A 104 -20.53 0.16 -4.47
CA PRO A 104 -21.14 -1.13 -4.14
C PRO A 104 -20.57 -2.30 -4.93
N LYS A 105 -20.49 -2.17 -6.25
CA LYS A 105 -19.96 -3.22 -7.13
C LYS A 105 -18.47 -3.49 -6.87
N ALA A 106 -17.66 -2.45 -6.69
CA ALA A 106 -16.23 -2.62 -6.41
C ALA A 106 -16.01 -3.31 -5.06
N ALA A 107 -16.73 -2.88 -4.02
CA ALA A 107 -16.67 -3.49 -2.69
C ALA A 107 -17.10 -4.97 -2.71
N ILE A 108 -18.22 -5.28 -3.38
CA ILE A 108 -18.69 -6.67 -3.52
C ILE A 108 -17.63 -7.53 -4.20
N CYS A 109 -17.06 -7.08 -5.32
CA CYS A 109 -16.10 -7.90 -6.05
C CYS A 109 -14.74 -8.05 -5.35
N ASP A 110 -14.30 -7.03 -4.61
CA ASP A 110 -13.11 -7.11 -3.76
C ASP A 110 -13.27 -8.17 -2.66
N VAL A 111 -14.46 -8.25 -2.05
CA VAL A 111 -14.75 -9.19 -0.95
C VAL A 111 -15.09 -10.60 -1.42
N PHE A 112 -15.98 -10.74 -2.40
CA PHE A 112 -16.50 -12.05 -2.84
C PHE A 112 -15.59 -12.77 -3.84
N GLY A 113 -14.60 -12.08 -4.41
CA GLY A 113 -13.61 -12.68 -5.32
C GLY A 113 -14.26 -13.43 -6.48
N GLN A 114 -14.06 -14.75 -6.54
CA GLN A 114 -14.65 -15.61 -7.58
C GLN A 114 -16.18 -15.57 -7.65
N TYR A 115 -16.86 -15.26 -6.54
CA TYR A 115 -18.32 -15.14 -6.45
C TYR A 115 -18.83 -13.73 -6.78
N CYS A 116 -17.95 -12.80 -7.22
CA CYS A 116 -18.27 -11.40 -7.53
C CYS A 116 -19.53 -11.27 -8.40
N ARG A 117 -19.65 -12.05 -9.48
CA ARG A 117 -20.78 -11.94 -10.42
C ARG A 117 -22.12 -12.28 -9.75
N GLU A 118 -22.16 -13.38 -9.02
CA GLU A 118 -23.34 -13.84 -8.29
C GLU A 118 -23.71 -12.87 -7.17
N ALA A 119 -22.73 -12.45 -6.38
CA ALA A 119 -22.92 -11.51 -5.28
C ALA A 119 -23.48 -10.17 -5.76
N VAL A 120 -22.99 -9.65 -6.90
CA VAL A 120 -23.52 -8.43 -7.51
C VAL A 120 -24.96 -8.63 -7.97
N ALA A 121 -25.29 -9.79 -8.56
CA ALA A 121 -26.65 -10.08 -8.99
C ALA A 121 -27.64 -10.13 -7.82
N VAL A 122 -27.24 -10.80 -6.72
CA VAL A 122 -28.02 -10.84 -5.47
C VAL A 122 -28.21 -9.43 -4.94
N ALA A 123 -27.13 -8.67 -4.72
CA ALA A 123 -27.24 -7.32 -4.17
C ALA A 123 -28.02 -6.35 -5.06
N TRP A 124 -27.96 -6.50 -6.38
CA TRP A 124 -28.77 -5.71 -7.31
C TRP A 124 -30.27 -6.04 -7.18
N CYS A 125 -30.62 -7.30 -7.07
CA CYS A 125 -32.02 -7.70 -6.90
C CYS A 125 -32.57 -7.31 -5.52
N GLU A 126 -31.79 -7.51 -4.45
CA GLU A 126 -32.19 -7.21 -3.07
C GLU A 126 -32.33 -5.70 -2.80
N SER A 127 -31.45 -4.87 -3.36
CA SER A 127 -31.35 -3.45 -2.97
C SER A 127 -31.07 -2.47 -4.11
N ARG A 128 -30.96 -2.94 -5.37
CA ARG A 128 -30.45 -2.17 -6.51
C ARG A 128 -29.08 -1.54 -6.21
N LEU A 129 -28.23 -2.28 -5.48
CA LEU A 129 -26.92 -1.83 -5.01
C LEU A 129 -26.96 -0.56 -4.13
N THR A 130 -28.05 -0.34 -3.39
CA THR A 130 -28.21 0.83 -2.52
C THR A 130 -27.81 0.48 -1.09
N THR A 131 -26.74 1.10 -0.57
CA THR A 131 -26.24 0.83 0.79
C THR A 131 -27.18 1.28 1.90
N THR A 132 -28.11 2.18 1.59
CA THR A 132 -29.15 2.69 2.49
C THR A 132 -30.52 2.06 2.23
N ALA A 133 -30.61 1.03 1.39
CA ALA A 133 -31.87 0.33 1.16
C ALA A 133 -32.41 -0.28 2.45
N GLN A 134 -33.72 -0.15 2.65
CA GLN A 134 -34.41 -0.65 3.82
C GLN A 134 -35.72 -1.32 3.40
N ASN A 135 -35.92 -2.54 3.88
CA ASN A 135 -37.18 -3.27 3.80
C ASN A 135 -37.53 -3.82 5.19
N GLY A 136 -38.33 -3.05 5.95
CA GLY A 136 -38.61 -3.37 7.35
C GLY A 136 -37.32 -3.46 8.18
N GLN A 137 -37.04 -4.66 8.70
CA GLN A 137 -35.84 -4.93 9.50
C GLN A 137 -34.59 -5.25 8.67
N TYR A 138 -34.71 -5.45 7.36
CA TYR A 138 -33.62 -5.83 6.45
C TYR A 138 -32.94 -4.58 5.89
N LEU A 139 -31.60 -4.54 5.94
CA LEU A 139 -30.82 -3.33 5.65
C LEU A 139 -29.68 -3.59 4.67
N GLY A 140 -29.41 -2.58 3.84
CA GLY A 140 -28.22 -2.46 3.03
C GLY A 140 -28.21 -3.34 1.77
N LEU A 141 -27.02 -3.52 1.21
CA LEU A 141 -26.80 -4.13 -0.10
C LEU A 141 -27.44 -5.51 -0.25
N PHE A 142 -27.34 -6.31 0.80
CA PHE A 142 -27.73 -7.72 0.86
C PHE A 142 -28.94 -7.95 1.75
N GLN A 143 -29.67 -6.88 2.12
CA GLN A 143 -30.89 -6.95 2.92
C GLN A 143 -30.76 -7.92 4.12
N MET A 144 -29.66 -7.83 4.87
CA MET A 144 -29.43 -8.74 6.01
C MET A 144 -30.37 -8.39 7.15
N GLY A 145 -30.89 -9.37 7.88
CA GLY A 145 -31.78 -9.19 9.03
C GLY A 145 -31.05 -8.77 10.31
N SER A 146 -31.82 -8.50 11.38
CA SER A 146 -31.27 -7.98 12.63
C SER A 146 -30.36 -8.99 13.36
N SER A 147 -30.72 -10.28 13.34
CA SER A 147 -29.90 -11.38 13.86
C SER A 147 -28.60 -11.52 13.07
N GLU A 148 -28.66 -11.49 11.74
CA GLU A 148 -27.51 -11.71 10.87
C GLU A 148 -26.54 -10.53 11.00
N ARG A 149 -27.05 -9.29 11.06
CA ARG A 149 -26.21 -8.12 11.33
C ARG A 149 -25.53 -8.17 12.69
N ARG A 150 -26.17 -8.76 13.70
CA ARG A 150 -25.55 -8.96 15.02
C ARG A 150 -24.46 -10.03 14.98
N LEU A 151 -24.66 -11.11 14.21
CA LEU A 151 -23.72 -12.23 14.14
C LEU A 151 -22.52 -11.96 13.23
N PHE A 152 -22.75 -11.36 12.06
CA PHE A 152 -21.75 -11.19 11.01
C PHE A 152 -21.28 -9.73 10.85
N GLY A 153 -21.89 -8.80 11.59
CA GLY A 153 -21.59 -7.37 11.53
C GLY A 153 -22.45 -6.60 10.53
N HIS A 154 -22.28 -5.29 10.54
CA HIS A 154 -22.89 -4.37 9.57
C HIS A 154 -22.19 -3.00 9.65
N GLY A 155 -22.29 -2.20 8.59
CA GLY A 155 -21.78 -0.84 8.60
C GLY A 155 -22.41 0.04 7.52
N PRO A 156 -22.11 1.35 7.53
CA PRO A 156 -22.71 2.31 6.62
C PRO A 156 -22.10 2.26 5.20
N THR A 157 -20.92 1.66 5.03
CA THR A 157 -20.21 1.63 3.75
C THR A 157 -20.51 0.35 2.97
N ALA A 158 -20.38 0.43 1.65
CA ALA A 158 -20.51 -0.75 0.80
C ALA A 158 -19.53 -1.87 1.18
N MET A 159 -18.29 -1.51 1.55
CA MET A 159 -17.28 -2.46 2.00
C MET A 159 -17.72 -3.22 3.25
N ALA A 160 -18.18 -2.51 4.29
CA ALA A 160 -18.60 -3.14 5.54
C ALA A 160 -19.83 -4.04 5.34
N GLN A 161 -20.77 -3.65 4.47
CA GLN A 161 -21.94 -4.47 4.15
C GLN A 161 -21.57 -5.70 3.32
N ALA A 162 -20.63 -5.58 2.38
CA ALA A 162 -20.12 -6.72 1.61
C ALA A 162 -19.35 -7.71 2.50
N GLU A 163 -18.51 -7.23 3.43
CA GLU A 163 -17.79 -8.09 4.39
C GLU A 163 -18.76 -8.88 5.29
N ALA A 164 -19.78 -8.22 5.83
CA ALA A 164 -20.81 -8.87 6.63
C ALA A 164 -21.59 -9.93 5.83
N ALA A 165 -22.00 -9.59 4.60
CA ALA A 165 -22.71 -10.51 3.73
C ALA A 165 -21.84 -11.71 3.33
N HIS A 166 -20.55 -11.49 3.06
CA HIS A 166 -19.62 -12.57 2.75
C HIS A 166 -19.37 -13.48 3.95
N ALA A 167 -19.26 -12.91 5.16
CA ALA A 167 -19.18 -13.71 6.37
C ALA A 167 -20.43 -14.59 6.56
N TYR A 168 -21.62 -14.06 6.27
CA TYR A 168 -22.85 -14.85 6.28
C TYR A 168 -22.86 -15.94 5.19
N PHE A 169 -22.46 -15.59 3.96
CA PHE A 169 -22.33 -16.53 2.83
C PHE A 169 -21.36 -17.68 3.16
N VAL A 170 -20.22 -17.39 3.77
CA VAL A 170 -19.30 -18.45 4.22
C VAL A 170 -19.92 -19.27 5.35
N GLY A 171 -20.61 -18.61 6.30
CA GLY A 171 -21.31 -19.26 7.40
C GLY A 171 -22.45 -20.18 6.97
N SER A 172 -23.10 -19.90 5.83
CA SER A 172 -24.11 -20.79 5.23
C SER A 172 -23.49 -21.96 4.44
N GLY A 173 -22.16 -22.06 4.34
CA GLY A 173 -21.52 -23.09 3.52
C GLY A 173 -21.25 -22.66 2.08
N ARG A 174 -21.15 -21.35 1.83
CA ARG A 174 -21.01 -20.72 0.51
C ARG A 174 -22.23 -20.96 -0.36
N ASP A 175 -23.40 -20.85 0.25
CA ASP A 175 -24.67 -20.96 -0.43
C ASP A 175 -25.44 -19.62 -0.40
N TRP A 176 -26.28 -19.45 -1.41
CA TRP A 176 -27.14 -18.29 -1.54
C TRP A 176 -28.50 -18.47 -0.85
N SER A 177 -28.69 -19.56 -0.09
CA SER A 177 -29.97 -19.89 0.53
C SER A 177 -30.53 -18.82 1.48
N PRO A 178 -29.70 -17.99 2.16
CA PRO A 178 -30.21 -16.91 2.99
C PRO A 178 -30.89 -15.76 2.23
N TRP A 179 -30.63 -15.63 0.94
CA TRP A 179 -31.09 -14.51 0.13
C TRP A 179 -32.30 -14.90 -0.71
N SER A 180 -33.26 -13.99 -0.81
CA SER A 180 -34.47 -14.19 -1.61
C SER A 180 -34.11 -14.20 -3.10
N CYS A 181 -33.18 -13.32 -3.49
CA CYS A 181 -32.69 -13.15 -4.84
C CYS A 181 -31.49 -14.05 -5.20
N LYS A 182 -31.43 -15.27 -4.64
CA LYS A 182 -30.36 -16.21 -4.96
C LYS A 182 -30.24 -16.45 -6.47
N PRO A 183 -29.02 -16.62 -7.03
CA PRO A 183 -28.85 -16.97 -8.43
C PRO A 183 -29.68 -18.23 -8.72
N GLY A 184 -30.56 -18.16 -9.71
CA GLY A 184 -31.27 -19.35 -10.17
C GLY A 184 -30.27 -20.41 -10.66
N TYR A 185 -30.64 -21.69 -10.59
CA TYR A 185 -29.92 -22.78 -11.27
C TYR A 185 -30.05 -22.59 -12.80
N ALA A 186 -29.38 -21.59 -13.36
CA ALA A 186 -29.27 -21.39 -14.80
C ALA A 186 -27.78 -21.33 -15.10
N MET A 187 -27.22 -22.53 -15.30
CA MET A 187 -25.97 -22.74 -16.06
C MET A 187 -26.20 -22.38 -17.52
#